data_AF-A0A2A4N0Y2-F1
#
_entry.id   AF-A0A2A4N0Y2-F1
#
_cell.length_a   1.000
_cell.length_b   1.000
_cell.length_c   1.000
_cell.angle_alpha   90.00
_cell.angle_beta   90.00
_cell.angle_gamma   90.00
#
_symmetry.space_group_name_H-M   'P 1'
#
loop_
_entity.id
_entity.type
_entity.pdbx_description
1 polymer ?
#
loop_
_entity_poly.entity_id
_entity_poly.type
_entity_poly.pdbx_seq_one_letter_code
_entity_poly.pdbx_strand_id
1 'polypeptide(L)'
;MLACAAALDHAFEERALQTQYDRMQGLAYALLAATEPTADGTLSLSMFRLPDSRLNNPGAGLASALIDERGGLTWGSISLTDDVPLPPMVAPGEWSF
;
A
#
# COMPACT_ATOMS: atom_id res chain seq x y z
N MET A 1 29.83 -20.60 17.65
CA MET A 1 28.67 -21.04 16.86
C MET A 1 27.40 -20.23 17.12
N LEU A 2 27.20 -19.58 18.28
CA LEU A 2 25.99 -18.78 18.54
C LEU A 2 25.94 -17.43 17.80
N ALA A 3 27.08 -16.76 17.59
CA ALA A 3 27.14 -15.48 16.89
C ALA A 3 26.71 -15.56 15.40
N CYS A 4 27.00 -16.69 14.73
CA CYS A 4 26.59 -16.89 13.34
C CYS A 4 25.09 -17.15 13.20
N ALA A 5 24.47 -17.80 14.18
CA ALA A 5 23.02 -18.03 14.19
C ALA A 5 22.26 -16.72 14.35
N ALA A 6 22.66 -15.88 15.32
CA ALA A 6 22.03 -14.57 15.53
C ALA A 6 22.22 -13.61 14.35
N ALA A 7 23.41 -13.59 13.73
CA ALA A 7 23.66 -12.78 12.54
C ALA A 7 22.84 -13.24 11.32
N LEU A 8 22.60 -14.55 11.20
CA LEU A 8 21.80 -15.11 10.12
C LEU A 8 20.31 -14.81 10.31
N ASP A 9 19.79 -14.96 11.52
CA ASP A 9 18.40 -14.62 11.85
C ASP A 9 18.10 -13.14 11.56
N HIS A 10 18.99 -12.23 11.96
CA HIS A 10 18.86 -10.80 11.69
C HIS A 10 18.87 -10.49 10.18
N ALA A 11 19.75 -11.16 9.42
CA ALA A 11 19.81 -11.00 7.98
C ALA A 11 18.56 -11.56 7.27
N PHE A 12 17.93 -12.62 7.81
CA PHE A 12 16.66 -13.12 7.30
C PHE A 12 15.50 -12.17 7.60
N GLU A 13 15.47 -11.60 8.81
CA GLU A 13 14.45 -10.64 9.22
C GLU A 13 14.49 -9.35 8.37
N GLU A 14 15.69 -8.76 8.21
CA GLU A 14 15.88 -7.59 7.35
C GLU A 14 15.48 -7.86 5.90
N ARG A 15 15.85 -9.03 5.35
CA ARG A 15 15.47 -9.40 3.98
C ARG A 15 13.98 -9.64 3.85
N ALA A 16 13.33 -10.22 4.86
CA ALA A 16 11.89 -10.42 4.87
C ALA A 16 11.16 -9.07 4.87
N LEU A 17 11.59 -8.13 5.72
CA LEU A 17 11.04 -6.76 5.77
C LEU A 17 11.25 -6.01 4.45
N GLN A 18 12.48 -6.03 3.91
CA GLN A 18 12.78 -5.38 2.64
C GLN A 18 11.90 -5.94 1.50
N THR A 19 11.71 -7.26 1.45
CA THR A 19 10.83 -7.90 0.46
C THR A 19 9.38 -7.46 0.61
N GLN A 20 8.90 -7.23 1.84
CA GLN A 20 7.56 -6.69 2.07
C GLN A 20 7.46 -5.24 1.57
N TYR A 21 8.44 -4.40 1.86
CA TYR A 21 8.45 -3.00 1.38
C TYR A 21 8.49 -2.91 -0.14
N ASP A 22 9.35 -3.69 -0.78
CA ASP A 22 9.44 -3.77 -2.25
C ASP A 22 8.09 -4.22 -2.85
N ARG A 23 7.42 -5.18 -2.20
CA ARG A 23 6.09 -5.63 -2.62
C ARG A 23 5.03 -4.54 -2.45
N MET A 24 5.03 -3.84 -1.31
CA MET A 24 4.08 -2.75 -1.05
C MET A 24 4.26 -1.60 -2.04
N GLN A 25 5.51 -1.21 -2.31
CA GLN A 25 5.85 -0.19 -3.29
C GLN A 25 5.42 -0.61 -4.70
N GLY A 26 5.67 -1.86 -5.09
CA GLY A 26 5.19 -2.41 -6.36
C GLY A 26 3.67 -2.39 -6.49
N LEU A 27 2.93 -2.75 -5.44
CA LEU A 27 1.47 -2.70 -5.41
C LEU A 27 0.95 -1.27 -5.54
N ALA A 28 1.56 -0.32 -4.84
CA ALA A 28 1.17 1.09 -4.93
C ALA A 28 1.41 1.65 -6.34
N TYR A 29 2.53 1.34 -7.00
CA TYR A 29 2.71 1.72 -8.41
C TYR A 29 1.72 1.06 -9.36
N ALA A 30 1.40 -0.22 -9.15
CA ALA A 30 0.40 -0.92 -9.95
C ALA A 30 -1.00 -0.32 -9.77
N LEU A 31 -1.35 0.12 -8.55
CA LEU A 31 -2.59 0.84 -8.28
C LEU A 31 -2.60 2.19 -8.99
N LEU A 32 -1.54 2.99 -8.86
CA LEU A 32 -1.42 4.28 -9.55
C LEU A 32 -1.56 4.11 -11.07
N ALA A 33 -0.92 3.10 -11.66
CA ALA A 33 -1.04 2.80 -13.09
C ALA A 33 -2.46 2.39 -13.51
N ALA A 34 -3.26 1.85 -12.59
CA ALA A 34 -4.64 1.46 -12.84
C ALA A 34 -5.64 2.61 -12.62
N THR A 35 -5.22 3.72 -12.00
CA THR A 35 -6.07 4.91 -11.78
C THR A 35 -6.38 5.64 -13.08
N GLU A 36 -7.56 6.23 -13.14
CA GLU A 36 -7.98 7.11 -14.23
C GLU A 36 -8.36 8.48 -13.66
N PRO A 37 -7.92 9.57 -14.30
CA PRO A 37 -8.41 10.90 -13.96
C PRO A 37 -9.89 11.01 -14.32
N THR A 38 -10.67 11.56 -13.41
CA THR A 38 -12.09 11.85 -13.61
C THR A 38 -12.27 13.23 -14.25
N ALA A 39 -13.50 13.55 -14.70
CA ALA A 39 -13.80 14.83 -15.34
C ALA A 39 -13.64 16.05 -14.41
N ASP A 40 -13.73 15.83 -13.09
CA ASP A 40 -13.51 16.81 -12.02
C ASP A 40 -12.03 16.94 -11.61
N GLY A 41 -11.12 16.20 -12.25
CA GLY A 41 -9.68 16.26 -11.98
C GLY A 41 -9.23 15.48 -10.76
N THR A 42 -10.09 14.61 -10.20
CA THR A 42 -9.72 13.67 -9.14
C THR A 42 -9.23 12.35 -9.75
N LEU A 43 -8.66 11.47 -8.92
CA LEU A 43 -8.26 10.13 -9.34
C LEU A 43 -9.29 9.11 -8.87
N SER A 44 -9.73 8.26 -9.79
CA SER A 44 -10.63 7.14 -9.48
C SER A 44 -9.97 5.82 -9.88
N LEU A 45 -10.30 4.76 -9.14
CA LEU A 45 -9.82 3.42 -9.38
C LEU A 45 -10.99 2.46 -9.53
N SER A 46 -11.03 1.72 -10.63
CA SER A 46 -12.06 0.69 -10.87
C SER A 46 -11.77 -0.56 -10.04
N MET A 47 -12.78 -1.05 -9.30
CA MET A 47 -12.70 -2.30 -8.54
C MET A 47 -12.41 -3.54 -9.40
N PHE A 48 -12.64 -3.45 -10.72
CA PHE A 48 -12.37 -4.54 -11.68
C PHE A 48 -10.93 -4.57 -12.18
N ARG A 49 -10.12 -3.54 -11.89
CA ARG A 49 -8.73 -3.44 -12.35
C ARG A 49 -7.71 -3.48 -11.20
N LEU A 50 -8.11 -4.03 -10.06
CA LEU A 50 -7.21 -4.14 -8.92
C LEU A 50 -6.10 -5.17 -9.20
N PRO A 51 -4.83 -4.82 -8.94
CA PRO A 51 -3.69 -5.71 -9.19
C PRO A 51 -3.61 -6.87 -8.19
N ASP A 52 -4.27 -6.77 -7.03
CA ASP A 52 -4.33 -7.81 -6.00
C ASP A 52 -5.79 -8.01 -5.55
N SER A 53 -6.31 -9.24 -5.71
CA SER A 53 -7.70 -9.58 -5.38
C SER A 53 -8.02 -9.44 -3.90
N ARG A 54 -7.02 -9.43 -3.02
CA ARG A 54 -7.21 -9.20 -1.58
C ARG A 54 -7.79 -7.82 -1.27
N LEU A 55 -7.58 -6.83 -2.14
CA LEU A 55 -8.20 -5.51 -2.01
C LEU A 55 -9.73 -5.54 -2.15
N ASN A 56 -10.28 -6.57 -2.80
CA ASN A 56 -11.72 -6.80 -2.93
C ASN A 56 -12.28 -7.75 -1.86
N ASN A 57 -11.44 -8.29 -0.97
CA ASN A 57 -11.86 -9.28 0.01
C ASN A 57 -11.67 -8.75 1.45
N PRO A 58 -12.77 -8.48 2.18
CA PRO A 58 -12.71 -8.13 3.59
C PRO A 58 -11.88 -9.15 4.40
N GLY A 59 -11.04 -8.67 5.30
CA GLY A 59 -10.23 -9.53 6.18
C GLY A 59 -9.02 -10.21 5.51
N ALA A 60 -8.70 -9.90 4.25
CA ALA A 60 -7.53 -10.45 3.56
C ALA A 60 -6.18 -9.84 4.00
N GLY A 61 -6.19 -8.94 4.99
CA GLY A 61 -4.99 -8.30 5.54
C GLY A 61 -4.29 -7.31 4.61
N LEU A 62 -4.96 -6.86 3.54
CA LEU A 62 -4.47 -5.85 2.62
C LEU A 62 -5.58 -4.85 2.32
N ALA A 63 -5.33 -3.57 2.58
CA ALA A 63 -6.20 -2.47 2.23
C ALA A 63 -5.42 -1.37 1.52
N SER A 64 -6.12 -0.55 0.75
CA SER A 64 -5.53 0.61 0.10
C SER A 64 -6.55 1.74 0.01
N ALA A 65 -6.05 2.97 0.00
CA ALA A 65 -6.81 4.18 -0.10
C ALA A 65 -6.06 5.18 -1.00
N LEU A 66 -6.80 5.96 -1.78
CA LEU A 66 -6.31 7.17 -2.41
C LEU A 66 -6.85 8.36 -1.62
N ILE A 67 -5.95 9.29 -1.31
CA ILE A 67 -6.23 10.48 -0.52
C ILE A 67 -5.74 11.69 -1.32
N ASP A 68 -6.52 12.76 -1.36
CA ASP A 68 -6.13 14.02 -2.01
C ASP A 68 -5.16 14.87 -1.16
N GLU A 69 -4.65 15.97 -1.70
CA GLU A 69 -3.73 16.86 -0.97
C GLU A 69 -4.35 17.55 0.27
N ARG A 70 -5.66 17.42 0.49
CA ARG A 70 -6.40 17.98 1.63
C ARG A 70 -6.72 16.91 2.68
N GLY A 71 -6.28 15.67 2.48
CA GLY A 71 -6.60 14.55 3.37
C GLY A 71 -7.97 13.91 3.12
N GLY A 72 -8.64 14.26 2.02
CA GLY A 72 -9.92 13.69 1.62
C GLY A 72 -9.75 12.32 0.96
N LEU A 73 -10.49 11.31 1.43
CA LEU A 73 -10.54 9.99 0.82
C LEU A 73 -11.23 10.08 -0.56
N THR A 74 -10.47 9.91 -1.64
CA THR A 74 -10.99 9.90 -3.02
C THR A 74 -11.38 8.50 -3.47
N TRP A 75 -10.72 7.47 -2.95
CA TRP A 75 -11.07 6.08 -3.18
C TRP A 75 -10.58 5.18 -2.04
N GLY A 76 -11.32 4.11 -1.72
CA GLY A 76 -10.90 3.08 -0.78
C GLY A 76 -11.24 1.68 -1.29
N SER A 77 -10.39 0.71 -0.98
CA SER A 77 -10.64 -0.71 -1.28
C SER A 77 -11.81 -1.26 -0.45
N ILE A 78 -12.45 -2.34 -0.91
CA ILE A 78 -13.54 -3.01 -0.13
C ILE A 78 -13.01 -3.54 1.20
N SER A 79 -11.74 -3.92 1.25
CA SER A 79 -11.06 -4.36 2.48
C SER A 79 -10.68 -3.23 3.45
N LEU A 80 -10.88 -1.95 3.07
CA LEU A 80 -10.60 -0.80 3.94
C LEU A 80 -11.64 -0.74 5.06
N THR A 81 -11.17 -0.58 6.30
CA THR A 81 -12.03 -0.43 7.48
C THR A 81 -12.13 1.05 7.87
N ASP A 82 -13.25 1.46 8.47
CA ASP A 82 -13.51 2.86 8.83
C ASP A 82 -12.52 3.46 9.84
N ASP A 83 -11.75 2.62 10.56
CA ASP A 83 -10.85 3.03 11.65
C ASP A 83 -9.36 3.10 11.22
N VAL A 84 -9.08 3.22 9.91
CA VAL A 84 -7.70 3.35 9.44
C VAL A 84 -7.20 4.78 9.67
N PRO A 85 -6.13 5.00 10.46
CA PRO A 85 -5.58 6.32 10.66
C PRO A 85 -5.05 6.86 9.32
N LEU A 86 -5.32 8.13 9.04
CA LEU A 86 -4.76 8.82 7.88
C LEU A 86 -3.23 8.81 7.99
N PRO A 87 -2.52 8.34 6.94
CA PRO A 87 -1.06 8.37 6.95
C PRO A 87 -0.54 9.81 6.96
N PRO A 88 0.67 10.04 7.48
CA PRO A 88 1.33 11.34 7.36
C PRO A 88 1.50 11.71 5.89
N MET A 89 1.37 13.00 5.58
CA MET A 89 1.57 13.48 4.22
C MET A 89 3.06 13.43 3.87
N VAL A 90 3.41 12.67 2.84
CA VAL A 90 4.78 12.49 2.36
C VAL A 90 5.02 13.32 1.09
N ALA A 91 6.27 13.73 0.84
CA ALA A 91 6.60 14.42 -0.40
C ALA A 91 6.48 13.47 -1.61
N PRO A 92 6.27 13.99 -2.84
CA PRO A 92 6.27 13.15 -4.03
C PRO A 92 7.56 12.33 -4.16
N GLY A 93 7.41 11.00 -4.23
CA GLY A 93 8.53 10.05 -4.32
C GLY A 93 9.10 9.58 -2.98
N GLU A 94 8.61 10.12 -1.85
CA GLU A 94 8.95 9.67 -0.50
C GLU A 94 8.00 8.54 -0.05
N TRP A 95 8.53 7.60 0.74
CA TRP A 95 7.78 6.48 1.29
C TRP A 95 7.86 6.51 2.82
N SER A 96 6.73 6.28 3.47
CA SER A 96 6.65 6.00 4.90
C SER A 96 5.99 4.64 5.08
N PHE A 97 6.66 3.74 5.80
CA PHE A 97 6.19 2.39 6.13
C PHE A 97 5.95 2.24 7.62
#